data_AF-A0A533RRP7-F1
#
_entry.id   AF-A0A533RRP7-F1
#
_cell.length_a   1.000
_cell.length_b   1.000
_cell.length_c   1.000
_cell.angle_alpha   90.00
_cell.angle_beta   90.00
_cell.angle_gamma   90.00
#
_symmetry.space_group_name_H-M   'P 1'
#
loop_
_entity.id
_entity.type
_entity.pdbx_description
1 polymer ?
#
loop_
_entity_poly.entity_id
_entity_poly.type
_entity_poly.pdbx_seq_one_letter_code
_entity_poly.pdbx_strand_id
1 'polypeptide(L)' 'MFADRVEAGRELAERLRGSLAPGALVLGIPRGGVIVAVEVARAVGGELDVVVVRKV' A
#
# COMPACT_ATOMS: atom_id res chain seq x y z
N MET A 1 -2.61 0.29 -17.90
CA MET A 1 -1.40 -0.49 -17.54
C MET A 1 -0.51 0.48 -16.79
N PHE A 2 0.07 0.09 -15.66
CA PHE A 2 0.97 0.95 -14.89
C PHE A 2 2.41 0.81 -15.40
N ALA A 3 3.17 1.91 -15.41
CA ALA A 3 4.57 1.99 -15.76
C ALA A 3 5.48 1.38 -14.68
N ASP A 4 5.14 1.57 -13.41
CA ASP A 4 5.85 0.98 -12.28
C ASP A 4 4.95 0.75 -11.06
N ARG A 5 5.54 0.26 -9.96
CA ARG A 5 4.82 0.00 -8.71
C ARG A 5 4.47 1.26 -7.94
N VAL A 6 5.18 2.37 -8.18
CA VAL A 6 4.89 3.65 -7.55
C VAL A 6 3.62 4.24 -8.16
N GLU A 7 3.51 4.25 -9.49
CA GLU A 7 2.29 4.65 -10.19
C GLU A 7 1.10 3.77 -9.78
N ALA A 8 1.28 2.46 -9.74
CA ALA A 8 0.24 1.54 -9.29
C ALA A 8 -0.21 1.83 -7.83
N GLY A 9 0.75 2.15 -6.95
CA GLY A 9 0.48 2.52 -5.56
C GLY A 9 -0.28 3.83 -5.43
N ARG A 10 0.09 4.86 -6.20
CA ARG A 10 -0.62 6.14 -6.23
C ARG A 10 -2.05 5.96 -6.72
N GLU A 11 -2.25 5.24 -7.82
CA GLU A 11 -3.61 5.02 -8.34
C GLU A 11 -4.47 4.19 -7.37
N LEU A 12 -3.88 3.20 -6.70
CA LEU A 12 -4.56 2.45 -5.64
C LEU A 12 -4.94 3.34 -4.46
N ALA A 13 -4.04 4.21 -4.02
CA ALA A 13 -4.28 5.15 -2.93
C ALA A 13 -5.43 6.11 -3.23
N GLU A 14 -5.48 6.67 -4.44
CA GLU A 14 -6.58 7.52 -4.90
C GLU A 14 -7.93 6.79 -4.84
N ARG A 15 -7.96 5.53 -5.29
CA ARG A 15 -9.18 4.70 -5.28
C ARG A 15 -9.64 4.34 -3.87
N LEU A 16 -8.72 4.25 -2.91
CA LEU A 16 -9.02 3.94 -1.51
C LEU A 16 -9.31 5.20 -0.66
N ARG A 17 -9.17 6.40 -1.22
CA ARG A 17 -9.40 7.66 -0.50
C ARG A 17 -10.81 7.68 0.07
N GLY A 18 -10.92 7.97 1.37
CA GLY A 18 -12.19 8.05 2.09
C GLY A 18 -12.80 6.69 2.47
N SER A 19 -12.21 5.57 2.03
CA SER A 19 -12.63 4.22 2.43
C SER A 19 -11.77 3.65 3.57
N LEU A 20 -10.59 4.22 3.80
CA LEU A 20 -9.70 3.84 4.88
C LEU A 20 -9.85 4.77 6.08
N ALA A 21 -9.73 4.18 7.27
CA ALA A 21 -9.67 4.94 8.50
C ALA A 21 -8.40 5.83 8.50
N PRO A 22 -8.49 7.07 9.02
CA PRO A 22 -7.30 7.86 9.28
C PRO A 22 -6.30 7.09 10.15
N GLY A 23 -5.02 7.11 9.78
CA GLY A 23 -3.98 6.43 10.55
C GLY A 23 -3.95 4.89 10.37
N ALA A 24 -4.62 4.34 9.37
CA ALA A 24 -4.63 2.89 9.15
C ALA A 24 -3.22 2.30 8.94
N LEU A 25 -3.00 1.10 9.48
CA LEU A 25 -1.80 0.30 9.22
C LEU A 25 -1.91 -0.40 7.86
N VAL A 26 -0.96 -0.13 6.96
CA VAL A 26 -0.86 -0.76 5.65
C VAL A 26 0.24 -1.83 5.69
N LEU A 27 -0.12 -3.08 5.39
CA LEU A 27 0.81 -4.21 5.38
C LEU A 27 1.22 -4.58 3.95
N GLY A 28 2.49 -4.40 3.62
CA GLY A 28 3.07 -4.77 2.33
C GLY A 28 3.53 -6.23 2.30
N ILE A 29 3.18 -6.97 1.24
CA ILE A 29 3.72 -8.32 1.00
C ILE A 29 5.02 -8.19 0.16
N PRO A 30 6.17 -8.71 0.65
CA PRO A 30 7.42 -8.65 -0.09
C PRO A 30 7.41 -9.40 -1.42
N ARG A 31 8.21 -8.99 -2.41
CA ARG A 31 9.11 -7.81 -2.41
C ARG A 31 8.46 -6.57 -3.03
N GLY A 32 7.65 -6.76 -4.07
CA GLY A 32 7.07 -5.67 -4.84
C GLY A 32 5.86 -5.00 -4.17
N GLY A 33 5.05 -5.77 -3.44
CA GLY A 33 3.85 -5.26 -2.78
C GLY A 33 4.15 -4.19 -1.74
N VAL A 34 5.35 -4.21 -1.16
CA VAL A 34 5.82 -3.18 -0.22
C VAL A 34 5.91 -1.80 -0.89
N ILE A 35 6.38 -1.71 -2.14
CA ILE A 35 6.50 -0.42 -2.86
C ILE A 35 5.11 0.20 -3.08
N VAL A 36 4.11 -0.63 -3.40
CA VAL A 36 2.73 -0.19 -3.55
C VAL A 36 2.16 0.26 -2.21
N ALA A 37 2.38 -0.52 -1.14
CA ALA A 37 1.91 -0.22 0.20
C ALA A 37 2.45 1.11 0.76
N VAL A 38 3.69 1.48 0.44
CA VAL A 38 4.28 2.78 0.82
C VAL A 38 3.42 3.95 0.33
N GLU A 39 3.03 3.94 -0.94
CA GLU A 39 2.25 5.03 -1.53
C GLU A 39 0.84 5.11 -0.93
N VAL A 40 0.24 3.95 -0.61
CA VAL A 40 -1.06 3.90 0.08
C VAL A 40 -0.96 4.45 1.50
N ALA A 41 0.04 4.01 2.29
CA ALA A 41 0.24 4.48 3.67
C ALA A 41 0.43 6.00 3.73
N ARG A 42 1.24 6.56 2.82
CA ARG A 42 1.47 8.00 2.69
C ARG A 42 0.18 8.77 2.41
N ALA A 43 -0.64 8.29 1.49
CA ALA A 43 -1.86 8.98 1.09
C ALA A 43 -2.92 9.02 2.19
N VAL A 44 -2.96 8.02 3.06
CA VAL A 44 -3.90 7.97 4.20
C VAL A 44 -3.33 8.54 5.49
N GLY A 45 -2.08 9.04 5.46
CA GLY A 45 -1.37 9.48 6.67
C GLY A 45 -1.24 8.37 7.71
N GLY A 46 -1.10 7.13 7.24
CA GLY A 46 -1.08 5.92 8.06
C GLY A 46 0.32 5.34 8.27
N GLU A 47 0.35 4.21 8.97
CA GLU A 47 1.57 3.46 9.25
C GLU A 47 1.83 2.41 8.17
N LEU A 48 3.10 2.05 7.98
CA LEU A 48 3.53 1.02 7.04
C LEU A 48 4.29 -0.06 7.78
N ASP A 49 3.94 -1.32 7.53
CA ASP A 49 4.72 -2.48 7.96
C ASP A 49 4.68 -3.60 6.90
N VAL A 50 5.41 -4.69 7.14
CA VAL A 50 5.63 -5.77 6.19
C VAL A 50 5.11 -7.09 6.78
N VAL A 51 4.30 -7.82 5.99
CA VAL A 51 3.85 -9.16 6.38
C VAL A 51 4.59 -10.24 5.58
N VAL A 52 5.22 -11.16 6.30
CA VAL A 52 5.89 -12.32 5.71
C VAL A 52 4.96 -13.52 5.80
N VAL A 53 4.30 -13.84 4.68
CA VAL A 53 3.41 -15.00 4.58
C VAL A 53 4.20 -16.25 4.15
N ARG A 54 3.86 -17.40 4.75
CA ARG A 54 4.33 -18.73 4.31
C ARG A 54 3.15 -19.48 3.73
N LYS A 55 3.33 -20.09 2.55
CA LYS A 55 2.34 -21.02 2.00
C LYS A 55 2.39 -22.31 2.84
N VAL A 56 1.25 -22.69 3.42
CA VAL A 56 1.04 -23.99 4.06
C VAL A 56 0.83 -25.08 3.02
#